data_AF-A0A0S8A775-F1
#
_entry.id   AF-A0A0S8A775-F1
#
_cell.length_a   1.000
_cell.length_b   1.000
_cell.length_c   1.000
_cell.angle_alpha   90.00
_cell.angle_beta   90.00
_cell.angle_gamma   90.00
#
_symmetry.space_group_name_H-M   'P 1'
#
loop_
_entity.id
_entity.type
_entity.pdbx_description
1 polymer ?
#
loop_
_entity_poly.entity_id
_entity_poly.type
_entity_poly.pdbx_seq_one_letter_code
_entity_poly.pdbx_strand_id
1 'polypeptide(L)'
;MSVPAAFIGVVIIWSTTPVAIQWSSEGWGFLSGVTGRMILGAVFCLLLLKVFGDELHWHKSARRVYFTAAVGIYGAMLAVYWAAQYIPSGLISVLFGLSPIVTAFMASVWLQESSLTLAKLLGALLGLTGISLIFLSDSINGDLAWQGIAAVLAAVVVQCASGVWLKRIGTEVSGLALTTGALVMVVPMFLVTWLLFGEHT
;
A
#
# COMPACT_ATOMS: atom_id res chain seq x y z
N MET A 1 -18.32 4.31 15.53
CA MET A 1 -17.07 3.71 16.07
C MET A 1 -16.35 4.78 16.87
N SER A 2 -15.75 4.44 18.02
CA SER A 2 -14.92 5.41 18.75
C SER A 2 -13.62 5.63 17.97
N VAL A 3 -13.22 6.91 17.81
CA VAL A 3 -11.98 7.30 17.10
C VAL A 3 -10.75 6.54 17.64
N PRO A 4 -10.59 6.31 18.96
CA PRO A 4 -9.48 5.52 19.49
C PRO A 4 -9.47 4.06 19.03
N ALA A 5 -10.63 3.40 18.95
CA ALA A 5 -10.70 1.99 18.53
C ALA A 5 -10.30 1.84 17.05
N ALA A 6 -10.76 2.76 16.19
CA ALA A 6 -10.35 2.79 14.79
C ALA A 6 -8.83 3.00 14.66
N PHE A 7 -8.26 3.92 15.45
CA PHE A 7 -6.82 4.18 15.45
C PHE A 7 -6.00 2.95 15.88
N ILE A 8 -6.38 2.29 16.97
CA ILE A 8 -5.71 1.07 17.45
C ILE A 8 -5.77 -0.04 16.39
N GLY A 9 -6.94 -0.24 15.77
CA GLY A 9 -7.10 -1.21 14.70
C GLY A 9 -6.18 -0.94 13.51
N VAL A 10 -6.07 0.32 13.09
CA VAL A 10 -5.16 0.74 12.02
C VAL A 10 -3.70 0.47 12.40
N VAL A 11 -3.28 0.81 13.63
CA VAL A 11 -1.91 0.55 14.10
C VAL A 11 -1.58 -0.95 14.03
N ILE A 12 -2.47 -1.82 14.54
CA ILE A 12 -2.25 -3.27 14.51
C ILE A 12 -2.12 -3.78 13.06
N ILE A 13 -3.02 -3.35 12.17
CA ILE A 13 -3.01 -3.76 10.76
C ILE A 13 -1.70 -3.33 10.08
N TRP A 14 -1.26 -2.08 10.29
CA TRP A 14 -0.07 -1.56 9.61
C TRP A 14 1.23 -2.09 10.20
N SER A 15 1.33 -2.29 11.52
CA SER A 15 2.53 -2.87 12.14
C SER A 15 2.74 -4.34 11.75
N THR A 16 1.66 -5.09 11.53
CA THR A 16 1.74 -6.52 11.13
C THR A 16 1.89 -6.72 9.63
N THR A 17 1.57 -5.72 8.81
CA THR A 17 1.56 -5.87 7.34
C THR A 17 2.94 -6.20 6.77
N PRO A 18 4.02 -5.47 7.06
CA PRO A 18 5.37 -5.76 6.52
C PRO A 18 5.90 -7.13 6.95
N VAL A 19 5.61 -7.54 8.19
CA VAL A 19 5.96 -8.88 8.70
C VAL A 19 5.23 -9.95 7.89
N ALA A 20 3.91 -9.80 7.73
CA ALA A 20 3.11 -10.74 6.96
C ALA A 20 3.48 -10.75 5.47
N ILE A 21 4.01 -9.65 4.89
CA ILE A 21 4.54 -9.63 3.51
C ILE A 21 5.76 -10.56 3.40
N GLN A 22 6.71 -10.45 4.32
CA GLN A 22 7.88 -11.33 4.36
C GLN A 22 7.46 -12.79 4.50
N TRP A 23 6.65 -13.12 5.52
CA TRP A 23 6.20 -14.50 5.75
C TRP A 23 5.41 -15.07 4.57
N SER A 24 4.55 -14.28 3.93
CA SER A 24 3.80 -14.75 2.77
C SER A 24 4.66 -14.96 1.52
N SER A 25 5.87 -14.38 1.49
CA SER A 25 6.83 -14.53 0.40
C SER A 25 7.81 -15.68 0.62
N GLU A 26 7.88 -16.23 1.84
CA GLU A 26 8.70 -17.37 2.16
C GLU A 26 8.12 -18.65 1.53
N GLY A 27 8.98 -19.42 0.86
CA GLY A 27 8.63 -20.70 0.25
C GLY A 27 8.32 -20.62 -1.24
N TRP A 28 7.19 -20.01 -1.62
CA TRP A 28 6.61 -20.14 -2.98
C TRP A 28 6.83 -18.90 -3.87
N GLY A 29 7.77 -18.03 -3.49
CA GLY A 29 8.09 -16.79 -4.19
C GLY A 29 7.15 -15.61 -3.86
N PHE A 30 7.68 -14.39 -3.97
CA PHE A 30 6.95 -13.18 -3.58
C PHE A 30 5.65 -12.94 -4.38
N LEU A 31 5.60 -13.38 -5.65
CA LEU A 31 4.43 -13.24 -6.50
C LEU A 31 3.25 -14.10 -6.03
N SER A 32 3.51 -15.31 -5.53
CA SER A 32 2.44 -16.16 -4.99
C SER A 32 1.91 -15.58 -3.66
N GLY A 33 2.81 -15.06 -2.81
CA GLY A 33 2.47 -14.37 -1.58
C GLY A 33 1.53 -13.18 -1.77
N VAL A 34 1.90 -12.25 -2.67
CA VAL A 34 1.05 -11.08 -2.95
C VAL A 34 -0.27 -11.49 -3.58
N THR A 35 -0.25 -12.42 -4.54
CA THR A 35 -1.46 -12.88 -5.24
C THR A 35 -2.42 -13.54 -4.26
N GLY A 36 -1.93 -14.44 -3.40
CA GLY A 36 -2.72 -15.09 -2.36
C GLY A 36 -3.33 -14.08 -1.39
N ARG A 37 -2.56 -13.09 -0.93
CA ARG A 37 -3.11 -12.03 -0.06
C ARG A 37 -4.16 -11.16 -0.73
N MET A 38 -4.00 -10.84 -2.03
CA MET A 38 -5.02 -10.08 -2.76
C MET A 38 -6.30 -10.91 -2.96
N ILE A 39 -6.17 -12.22 -3.23
CA ILE A 39 -7.33 -13.13 -3.34
C ILE A 39 -8.05 -13.23 -2.00
N LEU A 40 -7.34 -13.51 -0.91
CA LEU A 40 -7.92 -13.59 0.43
C LEU A 40 -8.61 -12.29 0.83
N GLY A 41 -7.97 -11.15 0.57
CA GLY A 41 -8.57 -9.84 0.78
C GLY A 41 -9.83 -9.63 -0.04
N ALA A 42 -9.82 -9.98 -1.32
CA ALA A 42 -10.98 -9.85 -2.21
C ALA A 42 -12.15 -10.72 -1.73
N VAL A 43 -11.90 -11.99 -1.40
CA VAL A 43 -12.92 -12.91 -0.86
C VAL A 43 -13.50 -12.36 0.44
N PHE A 44 -12.65 -11.93 1.36
CA PHE A 44 -13.09 -11.36 2.64
C PHE A 44 -13.94 -10.10 2.43
N CYS A 45 -13.50 -9.17 1.59
CA CYS A 45 -14.24 -7.94 1.28
C CYS A 45 -15.59 -8.23 0.59
N LEU A 46 -15.65 -9.20 -0.34
CA LEU A 46 -16.91 -9.63 -0.97
C LEU A 46 -17.88 -10.25 0.04
N LEU A 47 -17.37 -11.03 0.99
CA LEU A 47 -18.19 -11.57 2.08
C LEU A 47 -18.72 -10.44 2.98
N LEU A 48 -17.90 -9.44 3.29
CA LEU A 48 -18.34 -8.29 4.07
C LEU A 48 -19.41 -7.47 3.35
N LEU A 49 -19.28 -7.22 2.05
CA LEU A 49 -20.34 -6.57 1.26
C LEU A 49 -21.66 -7.32 1.39
N LYS A 50 -21.63 -8.65 1.26
CA LYS A 50 -22.81 -9.50 1.40
C LYS A 50 -23.41 -9.45 2.81
N VAL A 51 -22.59 -9.41 3.86
CA VAL A 51 -23.04 -9.34 5.26
C VAL A 51 -23.64 -7.97 5.59
N PHE A 52 -23.05 -6.88 5.09
CA PHE A 52 -23.51 -5.52 5.33
C PHE A 52 -24.60 -5.04 4.36
N GLY A 53 -24.93 -5.85 3.34
CA GLY A 53 -25.93 -5.50 2.33
C GLY A 53 -25.51 -4.33 1.43
N ASP A 54 -24.21 -4.12 1.27
CA ASP A 54 -23.65 -3.08 0.39
C ASP A 54 -23.33 -3.69 -0.98
N GLU A 55 -23.44 -2.90 -2.03
CA GLU A 55 -23.36 -3.37 -3.42
C GLU A 55 -22.22 -2.71 -4.20
N LEU A 56 -21.62 -3.49 -5.10
CA LEU A 56 -20.65 -2.96 -6.05
C LEU A 56 -21.38 -2.24 -7.19
N HIS A 57 -21.19 -0.93 -7.23
CA HIS A 57 -21.74 -0.08 -8.27
C HIS A 57 -20.77 -0.05 -9.47
N TRP A 58 -21.27 -0.31 -10.68
CA TRP A 58 -20.43 -0.41 -11.89
C TRP A 58 -20.61 0.76 -12.88
N HIS A 59 -21.19 1.87 -12.43
CA HIS A 59 -21.29 3.08 -13.26
C HIS A 59 -19.90 3.67 -13.57
N LYS A 60 -19.84 4.59 -14.54
CA LYS A 60 -18.58 5.14 -15.06
C LYS A 60 -17.71 5.80 -13.98
N SER A 61 -18.33 6.52 -13.05
CA SER A 61 -17.65 7.14 -11.89
C SER A 61 -17.02 6.08 -10.97
N ALA A 62 -17.81 5.09 -10.51
CA ALA A 62 -17.31 4.02 -9.65
C ALA A 62 -16.16 3.22 -10.29
N ARG A 63 -16.28 2.84 -11.57
CA ARG A 63 -15.19 2.14 -12.28
C ARG A 63 -13.89 2.93 -12.34
N ARG A 64 -13.97 4.26 -12.51
CA ARG A 64 -12.79 5.13 -12.51
C ARG A 64 -12.11 5.11 -11.15
N VAL A 65 -12.88 5.22 -10.07
CA VAL A 65 -12.36 5.19 -8.70
C VAL A 65 -11.75 3.82 -8.37
N TYR A 66 -12.42 2.72 -8.71
CA TYR A 66 -11.89 1.37 -8.52
C TYR A 66 -10.59 1.15 -9.30
N PHE A 67 -10.53 1.60 -10.54
CA PHE A 67 -9.32 1.48 -11.36
C PHE A 67 -8.15 2.31 -10.80
N THR A 68 -8.41 3.56 -10.38
CA THR A 68 -7.39 4.40 -9.74
C THR A 68 -6.83 3.73 -8.49
N ALA A 69 -7.69 3.21 -7.62
CA ALA A 69 -7.26 2.47 -6.43
C ALA A 69 -6.51 1.18 -6.81
N ALA A 70 -6.97 0.45 -7.82
CA ALA A 70 -6.37 -0.80 -8.28
C ALA A 70 -4.94 -0.60 -8.79
N VAL A 71 -4.70 0.42 -9.61
CA VAL A 71 -3.36 0.75 -10.10
C VAL A 71 -2.41 1.10 -8.95
N GLY A 72 -2.89 1.87 -7.97
CA GLY A 72 -2.12 2.19 -6.77
C GLY A 72 -1.75 0.96 -5.94
N ILE A 73 -2.73 0.09 -5.67
CA ILE A 73 -2.52 -1.15 -4.91
C ILE A 73 -1.56 -2.07 -5.68
N TYR A 74 -1.82 -2.32 -6.95
CA TYR A 74 -1.01 -3.22 -7.78
C TYR A 74 0.44 -2.77 -7.85
N GLY A 75 0.68 -1.51 -8.25
CA GLY A 75 2.03 -0.99 -8.40
C GLY A 75 2.80 -0.94 -7.08
N ALA A 76 2.15 -0.50 -5.99
CA ALA A 76 2.80 -0.46 -4.68
C ALA A 76 3.08 -1.88 -4.15
N MET A 77 2.10 -2.78 -4.17
CA MET A 77 2.28 -4.13 -3.62
C MET A 77 3.31 -4.93 -4.41
N LEU A 78 3.34 -4.83 -5.73
CA LEU A 78 4.35 -5.52 -6.53
C LEU A 78 5.76 -5.08 -6.15
N ALA A 79 6.00 -3.77 -6.04
CA ALA A 79 7.29 -3.21 -5.68
C ALA A 79 7.71 -3.56 -4.23
N VAL A 80 6.76 -3.53 -3.28
CA VAL A 80 7.05 -3.85 -1.87
C VAL A 80 7.38 -5.32 -1.69
N TYR A 81 6.62 -6.23 -2.31
CA TYR A 81 6.90 -7.66 -2.19
C TYR A 81 8.23 -8.03 -2.85
N TRP A 82 8.54 -7.41 -3.99
CA TRP A 82 9.84 -7.60 -4.62
C TRP A 82 10.97 -7.11 -3.70
N ALA A 83 10.82 -5.91 -3.10
CA ALA A 83 11.79 -5.34 -2.19
C ALA A 83 11.96 -6.15 -0.89
N ALA A 84 10.89 -6.76 -0.39
CA ALA A 84 10.90 -7.53 0.86
C ALA A 84 11.84 -8.73 0.85
N GLN A 85 12.31 -9.15 -0.33
CA GLN A 85 13.34 -10.17 -0.51
C GLN A 85 14.75 -9.67 -0.18
N TYR A 86 14.98 -8.36 -0.24
CA TYR A 86 16.32 -7.76 -0.12
C TYR A 86 16.49 -6.88 1.11
N ILE A 87 15.40 -6.47 1.74
CA ILE A 87 15.43 -5.58 2.91
C ILE A 87 14.51 -6.08 4.03
N PRO A 88 14.87 -5.82 5.31
CA PRO A 88 14.06 -6.23 6.45
C PRO A 88 12.71 -5.50 6.51
N SER A 89 11.69 -6.16 7.01
CA SER A 89 10.33 -5.61 7.17
C SER A 89 10.29 -4.38 8.08
N GLY A 90 11.19 -4.29 9.06
CA GLY A 90 11.39 -3.09 9.87
C GLY A 90 11.73 -1.87 9.00
N LEU A 91 12.64 -2.03 8.03
CA LEU A 91 13.01 -0.94 7.11
C LEU A 91 11.86 -0.57 6.17
N ILE A 92 11.11 -1.55 5.66
CA ILE A 92 9.89 -1.29 4.86
C ILE A 92 8.91 -0.42 5.66
N SER A 93 8.63 -0.79 6.91
CA SER A 93 7.72 -0.04 7.80
C SER A 93 8.12 1.42 7.95
N VAL A 94 9.41 1.65 8.14
CA VAL A 94 10.01 2.96 8.36
C VAL A 94 9.95 3.83 7.10
N LEU A 95 10.24 3.27 5.93
CA LEU A 95 10.10 3.96 4.65
C LEU A 95 8.64 4.34 4.35
N PHE A 96 7.68 3.45 4.67
CA PHE A 96 6.25 3.79 4.59
C PHE A 96 5.83 4.89 5.58
N GLY A 97 6.59 5.09 6.67
CA GLY A 97 6.44 6.23 7.58
C GLY A 97 6.60 7.59 6.89
N LEU A 98 7.20 7.65 5.70
CA LEU A 98 7.31 8.88 4.89
C LEU A 98 6.01 9.23 4.13
N SER A 99 5.05 8.30 4.05
CA SER A 99 3.80 8.48 3.29
C SER A 99 3.04 9.78 3.61
N PRO A 100 2.93 10.25 4.88
CA PRO A 100 2.25 11.51 5.19
C PRO A 100 2.92 12.73 4.55
N ILE A 101 4.24 12.72 4.43
CA ILE A 101 5.05 13.80 3.86
C ILE A 101 4.82 13.84 2.34
N VAL A 102 4.96 12.67 1.71
CA VAL A 102 4.77 12.49 0.27
C VAL A 102 3.33 12.83 -0.12
N THR A 103 2.35 12.36 0.67
CA THR A 103 0.93 12.69 0.47
C THR A 103 0.66 14.18 0.63
N ALA A 104 1.20 14.85 1.67
CA ALA A 104 1.01 16.28 1.87
C ALA A 104 1.62 17.11 0.72
N PHE A 105 2.80 16.72 0.25
CA PHE A 105 3.44 17.34 -0.90
C PHE A 105 2.60 17.15 -2.18
N MET A 106 2.19 15.92 -2.49
CA MET A 106 1.36 15.63 -3.66
C MET A 106 0.00 16.33 -3.59
N ALA A 107 -0.64 16.36 -2.44
CA ALA A 107 -1.90 17.09 -2.23
C ALA A 107 -1.73 18.60 -2.44
N SER A 108 -0.62 19.18 -1.97
CA SER A 108 -0.30 20.59 -2.23
C SER A 108 -0.19 20.88 -3.73
N VAL A 109 0.52 20.03 -4.48
CA VAL A 109 0.74 20.23 -5.92
C VAL A 109 -0.52 19.92 -6.75
N TRP A 110 -1.23 18.83 -6.47
CA TRP A 110 -2.35 18.36 -7.30
C TRP A 110 -3.71 18.92 -6.91
N LEU A 111 -3.91 19.22 -5.63
CA LEU A 111 -5.18 19.72 -5.09
C LEU A 111 -5.11 21.21 -4.73
N GLN A 112 -3.93 21.84 -4.86
CA GLN A 112 -3.69 23.23 -4.44
C GLN A 112 -4.05 23.49 -2.97
N GLU A 113 -4.00 22.45 -2.14
CA GLU A 113 -4.23 22.57 -0.71
C GLU A 113 -2.98 23.12 -0.03
N SER A 114 -3.10 24.24 0.69
CA SER A 114 -2.05 24.79 1.56
C SER A 114 -1.89 23.97 2.85
N SER A 115 -1.66 22.66 2.69
CA SER A 115 -1.65 21.70 3.80
C SER A 115 -0.26 21.48 4.41
N LEU A 116 0.80 22.06 3.83
CA LEU A 116 2.18 21.95 4.34
C LEU A 116 2.41 22.97 5.47
N THR A 117 2.20 22.51 6.71
CA THR A 117 2.51 23.30 7.90
C THR A 117 3.93 23.01 8.40
N LEU A 118 4.52 23.97 9.12
CA LEU A 118 5.84 23.78 9.75
C LEU A 118 5.88 22.53 10.66
N ALA A 119 4.77 22.23 11.35
CA ALA A 119 4.65 21.02 12.17
C ALA A 119 4.77 19.73 11.35
N LYS A 120 4.18 19.66 10.15
CA LYS A 120 4.34 18.50 9.25
C LYS A 120 5.76 18.37 8.73
N LEU A 121 6.44 19.48 8.46
CA LEU A 121 7.84 19.50 8.04
C LEU A 121 8.77 19.03 9.18
N LEU A 122 8.52 19.46 10.42
CA LEU A 122 9.29 18.99 11.57
C LEU A 122 9.04 17.50 11.86
N GLY A 123 7.79 17.04 11.77
CA GLY A 123 7.47 15.61 11.85
C GLY A 123 8.14 14.80 10.72
N ALA A 124 8.23 15.38 9.52
CA ALA A 124 8.95 14.78 8.39
C ALA A 124 10.44 14.57 8.69
N LEU A 125 11.10 15.62 9.20
CA LEU A 125 12.52 15.59 9.57
C LEU A 125 12.79 14.62 10.73
N LEU A 126 11.88 14.57 11.70
CA LEU A 126 11.98 13.64 12.82
C LEU A 126 11.84 12.19 12.35
N GLY A 127 10.89 11.94 11.44
CA GLY A 127 10.73 10.66 10.75
C GLY A 127 12.01 10.26 10.01
N LEU A 128 12.54 11.14 9.15
CA LEU A 128 13.82 10.97 8.43
C LEU A 128 14.98 10.65 9.38
N THR A 129 15.04 11.30 10.54
CA THR A 129 16.07 11.04 11.55
C THR A 129 15.94 9.63 12.13
N GLY A 130 14.71 9.19 12.44
CA GLY A 130 14.42 7.82 12.84
C GLY A 130 14.84 6.79 11.78
N ILE A 131 14.59 7.11 10.50
CA ILE A 131 15.04 6.28 9.37
C ILE A 131 16.57 6.15 9.37
N SER A 132 17.29 7.27 9.41
CA SER A 132 18.75 7.30 9.41
C SER A 132 19.36 6.48 10.56
N LEU A 133 18.80 6.57 11.77
CA LEU A 133 19.31 5.81 12.93
C LEU A 133 19.19 4.29 12.76
N ILE A 134 18.13 3.82 12.09
CA ILE A 134 17.95 2.40 11.77
C ILE A 134 19.00 1.94 10.75
N PHE A 135 19.26 2.76 9.72
CA PHE A 135 20.31 2.51 8.73
C PHE A 135 21.72 2.50 9.32
N LEU A 136 21.99 3.24 10.39
CA LEU A 136 23.27 3.17 11.10
C LEU A 136 23.42 1.89 11.93
N SER A 137 22.31 1.23 12.29
CA SER A 137 22.30 0.07 13.19
C SER A 137 22.35 -1.27 12.45
N ASP A 138 21.76 -1.35 11.25
CA ASP A 138 21.82 -2.55 10.41
C ASP A 138 22.92 -2.43 9.34
N SER A 139 23.89 -3.34 9.36
CA SER A 139 24.82 -3.52 8.24
C SER A 139 24.07 -4.18 7.08
N ILE A 140 23.48 -3.37 6.22
CA ILE A 140 22.79 -3.82 5.02
C ILE A 140 23.84 -4.39 4.04
N ASN A 141 24.07 -5.70 4.11
CA ASN A 141 25.13 -6.41 3.39
C ASN A 141 24.59 -7.21 2.18
N GLY A 142 23.66 -6.65 1.41
CA GLY A 142 23.10 -7.31 0.22
C GLY A 142 23.31 -6.49 -1.05
N ASP A 143 23.82 -7.11 -2.12
CA ASP A 143 24.09 -6.48 -3.42
C ASP A 143 22.87 -5.78 -4.05
N LEU A 144 21.66 -6.18 -3.65
CA LEU A 144 20.38 -5.63 -4.15
C LEU A 144 19.60 -4.77 -3.14
N ALA A 145 20.18 -4.50 -1.97
CA ALA A 145 19.42 -3.83 -0.91
C ALA A 145 19.07 -2.37 -1.23
N TRP A 146 19.95 -1.66 -1.94
CA TRP A 146 19.66 -0.29 -2.40
C TRP A 146 18.49 -0.25 -3.39
N GLN A 147 18.41 -1.24 -4.28
CA GLN A 147 17.31 -1.41 -5.21
C GLN A 147 16.01 -1.73 -4.47
N GLY A 148 16.06 -2.54 -3.40
CA GLY A 148 14.93 -2.76 -2.51
C GLY A 148 14.41 -1.47 -1.86
N ILE A 149 15.31 -0.62 -1.36
CA ILE A 149 14.95 0.69 -0.80
C ILE A 149 14.28 1.58 -1.87
N ALA A 150 14.89 1.66 -3.06
CA ALA A 150 14.35 2.44 -4.17
C ALA A 150 12.95 1.95 -4.60
N ALA A 151 12.74 0.63 -4.63
CA ALA A 151 11.46 0.02 -4.94
C ALA A 151 10.39 0.35 -3.88
N VAL A 152 10.71 0.34 -2.59
CA VAL A 152 9.76 0.76 -1.54
C VAL A 152 9.45 2.25 -1.63
N LEU A 153 10.45 3.11 -1.87
CA LEU A 153 10.21 4.53 -2.06
C LEU A 153 9.29 4.79 -3.27
N ALA A 154 9.51 4.07 -4.37
CA ALA A 154 8.62 4.12 -5.53
C ALA A 154 7.21 3.64 -5.17
N ALA A 155 7.07 2.58 -4.38
CA ALA A 155 5.78 2.09 -3.88
C ALA A 155 5.04 3.14 -3.03
N VAL A 156 5.75 3.82 -2.12
CA VAL A 156 5.20 4.91 -1.32
C VAL A 156 4.68 6.03 -2.23
N VAL A 157 5.45 6.44 -3.23
CA VAL A 157 5.04 7.47 -4.20
C VAL A 157 3.80 7.03 -4.98
N VAL A 158 3.77 5.80 -5.50
CA VAL A 158 2.62 5.24 -6.24
C VAL A 158 1.37 5.19 -5.37
N GLN A 159 1.50 4.73 -4.13
CA GLN A 159 0.39 4.64 -3.19
C GLN A 159 -0.15 6.03 -2.82
N CYS A 160 0.75 6.98 -2.51
CA CYS A 160 0.38 8.37 -2.22
C CYS A 160 -0.28 9.05 -3.43
N ALA A 161 0.27 8.87 -4.63
CA ALA A 161 -0.29 9.40 -5.88
C ALA A 161 -1.70 8.88 -6.11
N SER A 162 -1.91 7.57 -5.95
CA SER A 162 -3.23 6.95 -6.04
C SER A 162 -4.21 7.54 -5.02
N GLY A 163 -3.79 7.69 -3.77
CA GLY A 163 -4.63 8.29 -2.71
C GLY A 163 -5.03 9.74 -3.01
N VAL A 164 -4.08 10.57 -3.45
CA VAL A 164 -4.36 11.96 -3.85
C VAL A 164 -5.22 12.01 -5.11
N TRP A 165 -5.02 11.08 -6.06
CA TRP A 165 -5.86 11.00 -7.24
C TRP A 165 -7.31 10.64 -6.90
N LEU A 166 -7.53 9.65 -6.02
CA LEU A 166 -8.85 9.29 -5.51
C LEU A 166 -9.54 10.49 -4.87
N LYS A 167 -8.81 11.24 -4.04
CA LYS A 167 -9.31 12.49 -3.44
C LYS A 167 -9.69 13.52 -4.51
N ARG A 168 -8.92 13.65 -5.59
CA ARG A 168 -9.16 14.60 -6.69
C ARG A 168 -10.41 14.28 -7.50
N ILE A 169 -10.63 13.00 -7.84
CA ILE A 169 -11.78 12.59 -8.67
C ILE A 169 -13.08 12.50 -7.87
N GLY A 170 -12.99 12.48 -6.53
CA GLY A 170 -14.11 12.28 -5.64
C GLY A 170 -14.55 10.81 -5.60
N THR A 171 -15.07 10.39 -4.45
CA THR A 171 -15.56 9.02 -4.25
C THR A 171 -17.01 9.06 -3.80
N GLU A 172 -17.92 8.54 -4.63
CA GLU A 172 -19.36 8.45 -4.33
C GLU A 172 -19.75 7.09 -3.73
N VAL A 173 -18.80 6.15 -3.72
CA VAL A 173 -18.97 4.78 -3.23
C VAL A 173 -18.47 4.66 -1.78
N SER A 174 -19.02 3.71 -1.03
CA SER A 174 -18.56 3.42 0.33
C SER A 174 -17.07 3.00 0.34
N GLY A 175 -16.41 3.14 1.49
CA GLY A 175 -15.03 2.67 1.64
C GLY A 175 -14.88 1.16 1.41
N LEU A 176 -15.86 0.37 1.84
CA LEU A 176 -15.89 -1.07 1.61
C LEU A 176 -16.05 -1.40 0.12
N ALA A 177 -16.98 -0.72 -0.58
CA ALA A 177 -17.16 -0.88 -2.02
C ALA A 177 -15.92 -0.43 -2.81
N LEU A 178 -15.24 0.64 -2.38
CA LEU A 178 -13.97 1.10 -2.96
C LEU A 178 -12.89 0.03 -2.87
N THR A 179 -12.61 -0.48 -1.66
CA THR A 179 -11.59 -1.50 -1.46
C THR A 179 -11.95 -2.79 -2.20
N THR A 180 -13.21 -3.21 -2.15
CA THR A 180 -13.66 -4.44 -2.81
C THR A 180 -13.55 -4.32 -4.33
N GLY A 181 -14.05 -3.22 -4.92
CA GLY A 181 -14.00 -2.98 -6.36
C GLY A 181 -12.56 -2.89 -6.88
N ALA A 182 -11.67 -2.25 -6.12
CA ALA A 182 -10.24 -2.23 -6.43
C ALA A 182 -9.62 -3.63 -6.38
N LEU A 183 -9.89 -4.41 -5.33
CA LEU A 183 -9.36 -5.78 -5.20
C LEU A 183 -9.85 -6.71 -6.31
N VAL A 184 -11.12 -6.61 -6.71
CA VAL A 184 -11.68 -7.36 -7.84
C VAL A 184 -10.94 -7.05 -9.16
N MET A 185 -10.46 -5.82 -9.34
CA MET A 185 -9.63 -5.45 -10.50
C MET A 185 -8.15 -5.86 -10.34
N VAL A 186 -7.61 -5.82 -9.12
CA VAL A 186 -6.21 -6.13 -8.81
C VAL A 186 -5.90 -7.62 -8.90
N VAL A 187 -6.80 -8.48 -8.41
CA VAL A 187 -6.63 -9.94 -8.43
C VAL A 187 -6.31 -10.49 -9.82
N PRO A 188 -7.08 -10.19 -10.90
CA PRO A 188 -6.74 -10.69 -12.23
C PRO A 188 -5.42 -10.14 -12.75
N MET A 189 -5.04 -8.89 -12.40
CA MET A 189 -3.74 -8.34 -12.76
C MET A 189 -2.59 -9.14 -12.13
N PHE A 190 -2.69 -9.44 -10.82
CA PHE A 190 -1.68 -10.26 -10.15
C PHE A 190 -1.67 -11.71 -10.61
N LEU A 191 -2.84 -12.31 -10.89
CA LEU A 191 -2.91 -13.66 -11.46
C LEU A 191 -2.20 -13.73 -12.80
N VAL A 192 -2.42 -12.76 -13.69
CA VAL A 192 -1.70 -12.70 -14.98
C VAL A 192 -0.20 -12.55 -14.76
N THR A 193 0.23 -11.64 -13.90
CA THR A 193 1.66 -11.44 -13.59
C THR A 193 2.29 -12.68 -12.97
N TRP A 194 1.59 -13.37 -12.08
CA TRP A 194 2.05 -14.61 -11.46
C TRP A 194 2.11 -15.77 -12.47
N LEU A 195 1.15 -15.89 -13.39
CA LEU A 195 1.20 -16.92 -14.44
C LEU A 195 2.31 -16.67 -15.47
N LEU A 196 2.70 -15.42 -15.70
CA LEU A 196 3.74 -15.06 -16.66
C LEU A 196 5.15 -15.09 -16.09
N PHE A 197 5.30 -14.69 -14.82
CA PHE A 197 6.60 -14.46 -14.18
C PHE A 197 6.78 -15.22 -12.86
N GLY A 198 5.79 -15.98 -12.43
CA GLY A 198 5.86 -16.78 -11.21
C GLY A 198 6.86 -17.91 -11.35
N GLU A 199 7.63 -18.13 -10.29
CA GLU A 199 8.49 -19.29 -10.18
C GLU A 199 7.59 -20.52 -9.97
N HIS A 200 7.43 -21.33 -11.02
CA HIS A 200 6.78 -22.62 -10.95
C HIS A 200 7.85 -23.68 -10.66
N THR A 201 8.26 -23.80 -9.40
CA THR A 201 9.18 -24.85 -8.93
C THR A 201 8.47 -25.84 -8.02
#